data_AF-A0A354AZT2-F1
#
_entry.id   AF-A0A354AZT2-F1
#
_cell.length_a   1.000
_cell.length_b   1.000
_cell.length_c   1.000
_cell.angle_alpha   90.00
_cell.angle_beta   90.00
_cell.angle_gamma   90.00
#
_symmetry.space_group_name_H-M   'P 1'
#
loop_
_entity.id
_entity.type
_entity.pdbx_description
1 polymer ?
#
loop_
_entity_poly.entity_id
_entity_poly.type
_entity_poly.pdbx_seq_one_letter_code
_entity_poly.pdbx_strand_id
1 'polypeptide(L)' 'LERAWAWKAESGGTIVGQLRRLGYSVDWQRERFTLDPGLSRAVVQAFVKLHQQGLIYRGEYLVN' A
#
# COMPACT_ATOMS: atom_id res chain seq x y z
N LEU A 1 9.99 -10.84 7.30
CA LEU A 1 9.56 -9.86 6.26
C LEU A 1 10.14 -10.17 4.89
N GLU A 2 11.38 -10.65 4.77
CA GLU A 2 12.04 -10.97 3.50
C GLU A 2 11.20 -11.86 2.57
N ARG A 3 10.62 -12.95 3.08
CA ARG A 3 9.75 -13.84 2.30
C ARG A 3 8.51 -13.14 1.72
N ALA A 4 7.92 -12.20 2.46
CA ALA A 4 6.77 -11.44 1.99
C ALA A 4 7.17 -10.46 0.87
N TRP A 5 8.35 -9.84 0.99
CA TRP A 5 8.91 -8.98 -0.05
C TRP A 5 9.32 -9.76 -1.32
N ALA A 6 9.91 -10.94 -1.16
CA ALA A 6 10.22 -11.84 -2.27
C ALA A 6 8.95 -12.27 -3.00
N TRP A 7 7.93 -12.70 -2.27
CA TRP A 7 6.63 -13.05 -2.84
C TRP A 7 5.97 -11.85 -3.56
N LYS A 8 6.08 -10.64 -2.99
CA LYS A 8 5.57 -9.41 -3.61
C LYS A 8 6.25 -9.13 -4.94
N ALA A 9 7.56 -9.35 -5.03
CA ALA A 9 8.29 -9.13 -6.27
C ALA A 9 7.83 -10.09 -7.37
N GLU A 10 7.71 -11.38 -7.04
CA GLU A 10 7.24 -12.42 -7.96
C GLU A 10 5.78 -12.18 -8.42
N SER A 11 4.88 -11.99 -7.45
CA SER A 11 3.44 -11.84 -7.73
C SER A 11 3.14 -10.50 -8.38
N GLY A 12 3.77 -9.42 -7.91
CA GLY A 12 3.62 -8.08 -8.48
C GLY A 12 4.11 -8.00 -9.93
N GLY A 13 5.27 -8.57 -10.22
CA GLY A 13 5.78 -8.64 -11.60
C GLY A 13 4.85 -9.42 -12.53
N THR A 14 4.28 -10.53 -12.04
CA THR A 14 3.31 -11.33 -12.79
C THR A 14 2.05 -10.53 -13.13
N ILE A 15 1.44 -9.86 -12.14
CA ILE A 15 0.23 -9.05 -12.34
C ILE A 15 0.48 -7.91 -13.33
N VAL A 16 1.57 -7.15 -13.14
CA VAL A 16 1.93 -6.04 -14.05
C VAL A 16 2.18 -6.56 -15.47
N GLY A 17 2.85 -7.71 -15.61
CA GLY A 17 3.09 -8.35 -16.90
C GLY A 17 1.79 -8.74 -17.61
N GLN A 18 0.81 -9.29 -16.88
CA GLN A 18 -0.51 -9.61 -17.41
C GLN A 18 -1.24 -8.34 -17.90
N LEU A 19 -1.28 -7.28 -17.09
CA LEU A 19 -1.95 -6.02 -17.45
C LEU A 19 -1.33 -5.36 -18.68
N ARG A 20 0.00 -5.40 -18.82
CA ARG A 20 0.70 -4.90 -20.03
C ARG A 20 0.34 -5.71 -21.27
N ARG A 21 0.26 -7.05 -21.18
CA ARG A 21 -0.17 -7.91 -22.30
C ARG A 21 -1.61 -7.66 -22.73
N LEU A 22 -2.48 -7.29 -21.79
CA LEU A 22 -3.87 -6.90 -22.07
C LEU A 22 -4.00 -5.48 -22.65
N GLY A 23 -2.91 -4.71 -22.76
CA GLY A 23 -2.91 -3.40 -23.40
C GLY A 23 -3.45 -2.25 -22.53
N TYR A 24 -3.34 -2.36 -21.20
CA TYR A 24 -3.77 -1.26 -20.31
C TYR A 24 -2.95 0.02 -20.56
N SER A 25 -3.64 1.12 -20.88
CA SER A 25 -3.07 2.44 -21.17
C SER A 25 -2.95 3.33 -19.93
N VAL A 26 -2.44 2.78 -18.83
CA VAL A 26 -2.24 3.51 -17.57
C VAL A 26 -0.84 4.15 -17.49
N ASP A 27 -0.66 5.13 -16.60
CA ASP A 27 0.64 5.74 -16.33
C ASP A 27 1.54 4.78 -15.54
N TRP A 28 2.27 3.95 -16.28
CA TRP A 28 3.22 2.99 -15.72
C TRP A 28 4.38 3.63 -14.95
N GLN A 29 4.69 4.91 -15.17
CA GLN A 29 5.74 5.61 -14.42
C GLN A 29 5.30 5.91 -12.98
N ARG A 30 3.99 5.90 -12.72
CA ARG A 30 3.38 6.10 -11.41
C ARG A 30 2.93 4.81 -10.73
N GLU A 31 3.44 3.66 -11.17
CA GLU A 31 3.21 2.40 -10.45
C GLU A 31 3.70 2.53 -9.00
N ARG A 32 2.87 2.08 -8.05
CA ARG A 32 3.13 2.17 -6.61
C ARG A 32 2.72 0.88 -5.92
N PHE A 33 3.31 0.63 -4.76
CA PHE A 33 2.94 -0.47 -3.89
C PHE A 33 2.55 0.09 -2.54
N THR A 34 1.50 -0.43 -1.91
CA THR A 34 0.94 0.15 -0.67
C THR A 34 1.95 0.24 0.48
N LEU A 35 2.96 -0.65 0.51
CA LEU A 35 4.07 -0.59 1.46
C LEU A 35 5.36 0.01 0.89
N ASP A 36 5.33 0.66 -0.27
CA ASP A 36 6.48 1.40 -0.76
C ASP A 36 6.80 2.60 0.16
N PRO A 37 8.05 3.11 0.17
CA PRO A 37 8.44 4.16 1.09
C PRO A 37 7.61 5.44 0.98
N GLY A 38 7.08 5.76 -0.21
CA GLY A 38 6.26 6.93 -0.45
C GLY A 38 4.88 6.79 0.18
N LEU A 39 4.17 5.71 -0.16
CA LEU A 39 2.83 5.45 0.39
C LEU A 39 2.86 5.14 1.89
N SER A 40 3.89 4.46 2.38
CA SER A 40 4.05 4.21 3.82
C SER A 40 4.18 5.51 4.61
N ARG A 41 4.96 6.49 4.10
CA ARG A 41 5.04 7.82 4.73
C ARG A 41 3.69 8.55 4.71
N ALA A 42 2.94 8.47 3.61
CA ALA A 42 1.63 9.08 3.51
C ALA A 42 0.63 8.51 4.55
N VAL A 43 0.65 7.19 4.77
CA VAL A 43 -0.18 6.54 5.80
C VAL A 43 0.20 7.01 7.19
N VAL A 44 1.49 7.08 7.51
CA VAL A 44 1.97 7.59 8.82
C VAL A 44 1.51 9.04 9.04
N GLN A 45 1.64 9.90 8.03
CA GLN A 45 1.18 11.29 8.11
C GLN A 45 -0.34 11.38 8.32
N ALA A 46 -1.12 10.59 7.58
CA ALA A 46 -2.57 10.54 7.75
C ALA A 46 -2.95 10.07 9.16
N PHE A 47 -2.31 9.01 9.66
CA PHE A 47 -2.55 8.49 11.00
C PHE A 47 -2.26 9.54 12.08
N VAL A 48 -1.09 10.19 12.03
CA VAL A 48 -0.69 11.23 12.99
C VAL A 48 -1.67 12.40 12.96
N LYS A 49 -2.07 12.85 11.77
CA LYS A 49 -3.04 13.94 11.63
C LYS A 49 -4.38 13.58 12.26
N LEU A 50 -4.92 12.40 11.96
CA LEU A 50 -6.20 11.96 12.50
C LEU A 50 -6.15 11.72 14.01
N HIS A 51 -5.02 11.23 14.53
CA HIS A 51 -4.78 11.12 15.97
C HIS A 51 -4.74 12.49 16.66
N GLN A 52 -4.01 13.46 16.09
CA GLN A 52 -3.97 14.84 16.61
C GLN A 52 -5.34 15.53 16.59
N GLN A 53 -6.21 15.16 15.65
CA GLN A 53 -7.59 15.65 15.57
C GLN A 53 -8.56 14.93 16.53
N GLY A 54 -8.10 13.92 17.28
CA GLY A 54 -8.92 13.11 18.16
C GLY A 54 -9.84 12.11 17.44
N LEU A 55 -9.68 11.96 16.12
CA LEU A 55 -10.49 11.05 15.29
C LEU A 55 -9.99 9.61 15.35
N ILE A 56 -8.69 9.42 15.61
CA ILE A 56 -8.10 8.13 15.96
C ILE A 56 -7.70 8.18 17.43
N TYR A 57 -8.18 7.22 18.20
CA TYR A 57 -7.85 7.08 19.61
C TYR A 57 -7.73 5.60 19.98
N ARG A 58 -7.09 5.34 21.13
CA ARG A 58 -7.00 4.00 21.70
C ARG A 58 -8.12 3.82 22.72
N GLY A 59 -8.85 2.72 22.62
CA GLY A 59 -9.91 2.35 23.55
C GLY A 59 -10.24 0.87 23.45
N GLU A 60 -11.10 0.39 24.35
CA GLU A 60 -11.62 -0.97 24.33
C GLU A 60 -13.00 -0.98 23.67
N TYR A 61 -13.16 -1.81 22.65
CA TYR A 61 -14.40 -1.98 21.92
C TYR A 61 -14.44 -3.39 21.34
N LEU A 62 -15.65 -3.90 21.07
CA LEU A 62 -15.82 -5.18 20.40
C LEU A 62 -15.18 -5.10 19.01
N VAL A 63 -14.27 -6.03 18.74
CA VAL A 63 -13.70 -6.28 17.41
C VAL A 63 -14.01 -7.72 17.02
N ASN A 64 -14.03 -7.98 15.72
CA ASN A 64 -14.35 -9.30 15.18
C ASN A 64 -13.24 -10.33 15.44
#